data_AF-A0AAN9MQI5-F1
#
_entry.id   AF-A0AAN9MQI5-F1
#
_cell.length_a   1.000
_cell.length_b   1.000
_cell.length_c   1.000
_cell.angle_alpha   90.00
_cell.angle_beta   90.00
_cell.angle_gamma   90.00
#
_symmetry.space_group_name_H-M   'P 1'
#
loop_
_entity.id
_entity.type
_entity.pdbx_description
1 polymer ?
#
loop_
_entity_poly.entity_id
_entity_poly.type
_entity_poly.pdbx_seq_one_letter_code
_entity_poly.pdbx_strand_id
1 'polypeptide(L)'
;MMREVIGLVSSLLLVTQLSSEVAESRKSRTVITSFEYKAINCRAYSTSLTDFGGVGDGKTSNTKALKYAISHMSEYASKGGAQLYVPAGKWLTGRFSLSSHFTLYLNKDAVLLASQGISEWPVLNGLPSYGRGRDAAAGRYTSFIFGTNLCDVIVTGLTIMASLPSPNTDGINPGMQLKIW
;
A
#
# COMPACT_ATOMS: atom_id res chain seq x y z
N MET A 1 63.55 0.48 45.44
CA MET A 1 62.12 0.19 45.62
C MET A 1 61.18 1.22 44.98
N MET A 2 61.36 2.55 45.19
CA MET A 2 60.45 3.56 44.58
C MET A 2 60.57 3.76 43.05
N ARG A 3 61.73 3.50 42.44
CA ARG A 3 61.93 3.73 40.99
C ARG A 3 61.21 2.70 40.10
N GLU A 4 61.04 1.46 40.57
CA GLU A 4 60.34 0.42 39.80
C GLU A 4 58.81 0.59 39.81
N VAL A 5 58.27 1.08 40.92
CA VAL A 5 56.82 1.37 41.04
C VAL A 5 56.41 2.50 40.10
N ILE A 6 57.25 3.53 39.93
CA ILE A 6 57.00 4.64 39.00
C ILE A 6 57.01 4.15 37.54
N GLY A 7 57.93 3.25 37.19
CA GLY A 7 57.99 2.65 35.85
C GLY A 7 56.74 1.83 35.50
N LEU A 8 56.26 1.01 36.46
CA LEU A 8 55.04 0.23 36.28
C LEU A 8 53.80 1.11 36.13
N VAL A 9 53.67 2.17 36.94
CA VAL A 9 52.55 3.10 36.86
C VAL A 9 52.55 3.87 35.53
N SER A 10 53.71 4.33 35.05
CA SER A 10 53.82 4.98 33.73
C SER A 10 53.51 4.03 32.58
N SER A 11 53.91 2.76 32.66
CA SER A 11 53.58 1.77 31.62
C SER A 11 52.09 1.46 31.57
N LEU A 12 51.41 1.40 32.72
CA LEU A 12 49.96 1.17 32.79
C LEU A 12 49.17 2.35 32.18
N LEU A 13 49.61 3.57 32.46
CA LEU A 13 49.02 4.80 31.88
C LEU A 13 49.19 4.87 30.36
N LEU A 14 50.33 4.41 29.82
CA LEU A 14 50.57 4.37 28.38
C LEU A 14 49.69 3.32 27.66
N VAL A 15 49.42 2.17 28.29
CA VAL A 15 48.55 1.13 27.71
C VAL A 15 47.09 1.57 27.67
N THR A 16 46.63 2.35 28.66
CA THR A 16 45.27 2.92 28.64
C THR A 16 45.07 3.98 27.55
N GLN A 17 46.14 4.68 27.14
CA GLN A 17 46.06 5.70 26.09
C GLN A 17 45.96 5.12 24.67
N LEU A 18 46.35 3.86 24.47
CA LEU A 18 46.34 3.18 23.16
C LEU A 18 45.00 2.52 22.82
N SER A 19 44.05 2.46 23.76
CA SER A 19 42.75 1.79 23.58
C SER A 19 41.60 2.80 23.55
N SER A 20 41.59 3.69 22.54
CA SER A 20 40.40 4.48 22.25
C SER A 20 40.20 4.68 20.75
N GLU A 21 40.03 3.59 20.02
CA GLU A 21 39.27 3.64 18.77
C GLU A 21 37.78 3.51 19.12
N VAL A 22 37.20 4.61 19.60
CA VAL A 22 35.76 4.79 19.55
C VAL A 22 35.43 5.07 18.09
N ALA A 23 34.87 4.07 17.41
CA ALA A 23 34.30 4.25 16.08
C ALA A 23 33.15 5.27 16.17
N GLU A 24 33.42 6.51 15.75
CA GLU A 24 32.39 7.51 15.54
C GLU A 24 31.48 7.06 14.40
N SER A 25 30.37 6.41 14.75
CA SER A 25 29.25 6.21 13.84
C SER A 25 28.76 7.58 13.42
N ARG A 26 29.01 7.95 12.15
CA ARG A 26 28.44 9.14 11.55
C ARG A 26 26.93 9.03 11.68
N LYS A 27 26.33 9.75 12.63
CA LYS A 27 24.89 10.01 12.65
C LYS A 27 24.58 10.66 11.31
N SER A 28 24.14 9.83 10.36
CA SER A 28 23.50 10.33 9.15
C SER A 28 22.39 11.22 9.65
N ARG A 29 22.56 12.53 9.47
CA ARG A 29 21.51 13.49 9.69
C ARG A 29 20.49 13.16 8.61
N THR A 30 19.59 12.24 8.92
CA THR A 30 18.37 12.03 8.17
C THR A 30 17.65 13.36 8.28
N VAL A 31 17.88 14.22 7.29
CA VAL A 31 17.00 15.33 7.00
C VAL A 31 15.72 14.65 6.56
N ILE A 32 14.89 14.26 7.53
CA ILE A 32 13.47 14.08 7.29
C ILE A 32 13.03 15.48 6.93
N THR A 33 13.11 15.83 5.65
CA THR A 33 12.27 16.90 5.12
C THR A 33 10.88 16.38 5.35
N SER A 34 10.29 16.68 6.50
CA SER A 34 8.86 16.60 6.67
C SER A 34 8.34 17.63 5.67
N PHE A 35 8.06 17.17 4.44
CA PHE A 35 7.05 17.82 3.65
C PHE A 35 5.82 17.74 4.55
N GLU A 36 5.48 18.86 5.16
CA GLU A 36 4.19 19.04 5.78
C GLU A 36 3.19 18.95 4.62
N TYR A 37 2.75 17.72 4.34
CA TYR A 37 1.71 17.47 3.36
C TYR A 37 0.45 18.06 3.96
N LYS A 38 0.12 19.28 3.55
CA LYS A 38 -1.07 20.04 3.95
C LYS A 38 -2.32 19.43 3.31
N ALA A 39 -2.50 18.12 3.41
CA ALA A 39 -3.64 17.42 2.87
C ALA A 39 -4.03 16.26 3.80
N ILE A 40 -4.62 16.67 4.92
CA ILE A 40 -5.92 16.12 5.26
C ILE A 40 -6.90 17.21 4.85
N ASN A 41 -7.20 17.29 3.55
CA ASN A 41 -8.38 18.05 3.14
C ASN A 41 -9.55 17.29 3.78
N CYS A 42 -10.09 17.80 4.88
CA CYS A 42 -11.26 17.21 5.52
C CYS A 42 -12.34 17.16 4.44
N ARG A 43 -12.58 15.97 3.90
CA ARG A 43 -13.63 15.77 2.89
C ARG A 43 -14.94 16.20 3.55
N ALA A 44 -15.72 17.00 2.84
CA ALA A 44 -16.98 17.51 3.39
C ALA A 44 -17.96 16.38 3.76
N TYR A 45 -17.82 15.24 3.09
CA TYR A 45 -18.65 14.06 3.30
C TYR A 45 -17.78 12.87 3.71
N SER A 46 -18.17 12.18 4.79
CA SER A 46 -17.50 10.97 5.25
C SER A 46 -18.53 9.91 5.63
N THR A 47 -18.32 8.68 5.17
CA THR A 47 -19.22 7.54 5.43
C THR A 47 -18.41 6.26 5.63
N SER A 48 -18.99 5.27 6.31
CA SER A 48 -18.36 3.97 6.53
C SER A 48 -18.75 2.99 5.43
N LEU A 49 -17.85 2.07 5.06
CA LEU A 49 -18.17 0.98 4.13
C LEU A 49 -19.32 0.09 4.62
N THR A 50 -19.50 -0.02 5.94
CA THR A 50 -20.63 -0.75 6.56
C THR A 50 -21.99 -0.15 6.20
N ASP A 51 -22.05 1.16 5.97
CA ASP A 51 -23.29 1.88 5.63
C ASP A 51 -23.79 1.51 4.23
N PHE A 52 -22.90 0.96 3.39
CA PHE A 52 -23.19 0.43 2.06
C PHE A 52 -23.35 -1.09 2.03
N GLY A 53 -23.51 -1.72 3.20
CA GLY A 53 -23.68 -3.16 3.34
C GLY A 53 -22.37 -3.95 3.32
N GLY A 54 -21.23 -3.30 3.55
CA GLY A 54 -19.96 -3.99 3.71
C GLY A 54 -19.90 -4.81 5.00
N VAL A 55 -19.28 -6.00 4.93
CA VAL A 55 -19.08 -6.92 6.05
C VAL A 55 -17.60 -7.30 6.16
N GLY A 56 -17.00 -7.00 7.31
CA GLY A 56 -15.57 -7.16 7.61
C GLY A 56 -15.17 -8.55 8.14
N ASP A 57 -15.85 -9.62 7.70
CA ASP A 57 -15.66 -11.00 8.18
C ASP A 57 -14.56 -11.79 7.45
N GLY A 58 -13.99 -11.22 6.39
CA GLY A 58 -12.99 -11.85 5.52
C GLY A 58 -13.54 -12.90 4.55
N LYS A 59 -14.86 -13.08 4.49
CA LYS A 59 -15.54 -14.12 3.69
C LYS A 59 -16.56 -13.53 2.73
N THR A 60 -17.31 -12.53 3.17
CA THR A 60 -18.33 -11.85 2.36
C THR A 60 -17.65 -10.99 1.29
N SER A 61 -18.07 -11.14 0.02
CA SER A 61 -17.57 -10.29 -1.06
C SER A 61 -18.14 -8.87 -0.93
N ASN A 62 -17.25 -7.92 -0.67
CA ASN A 62 -17.55 -6.49 -0.53
C ASN A 62 -17.46 -5.74 -1.85
N THR A 63 -17.24 -6.44 -2.97
CA THR A 63 -17.05 -5.83 -4.30
C THR A 63 -18.23 -4.94 -4.72
N LYS A 64 -19.46 -5.37 -4.44
CA LYS A 64 -20.66 -4.58 -4.75
C LYS A 64 -20.78 -3.37 -3.83
N ALA A 65 -20.58 -3.56 -2.52
CA ALA A 65 -20.63 -2.49 -1.52
C ALA A 65 -19.60 -1.38 -1.82
N LEU A 66 -18.35 -1.75 -2.12
CA LEU A 66 -17.30 -0.79 -2.48
C LEU A 66 -17.61 -0.03 -3.77
N LYS A 67 -18.04 -0.71 -4.83
CA LYS A 67 -18.40 -0.06 -6.10
C LYS A 67 -19.57 0.89 -5.93
N TYR A 68 -20.58 0.49 -5.17
CA TYR A 68 -21.74 1.33 -4.88
C TYR A 68 -21.36 2.54 -4.03
N ALA A 69 -20.59 2.34 -2.96
CA ALA A 69 -20.08 3.42 -2.11
C ALA A 69 -19.31 4.47 -2.92
N ILE A 70 -18.32 4.04 -3.71
CA ILE A 70 -17.49 4.96 -4.51
C ILE A 70 -18.34 5.69 -5.56
N SER A 71 -19.26 4.99 -6.23
CA SER A 71 -20.15 5.59 -7.22
C SER A 71 -21.04 6.66 -6.59
N HIS A 72 -21.72 6.33 -5.48
CA HIS A 72 -22.59 7.27 -4.79
C HIS A 72 -21.81 8.48 -4.27
N MET A 73 -20.64 8.24 -3.68
CA MET A 73 -19.83 9.30 -3.10
C MET A 73 -19.14 10.20 -4.12
N SER A 74 -19.00 9.73 -5.37
CA SER A 74 -18.47 10.54 -6.46
C SER A 74 -19.33 11.78 -6.75
N GLU A 75 -20.62 11.74 -6.40
CA GLU A 75 -21.54 12.88 -6.52
C GLU A 75 -21.14 14.09 -5.65
N TYR A 76 -20.32 13.86 -4.63
CA TYR A 76 -19.80 14.91 -3.74
C TYR A 76 -18.46 15.49 -4.19
N ALA A 77 -17.90 15.04 -5.32
CA ALA A 77 -16.60 15.49 -5.81
C ALA A 77 -16.51 17.02 -5.94
N SER A 78 -17.55 17.67 -6.47
CA SER A 78 -17.62 19.13 -6.61
C SER A 78 -18.04 19.86 -5.34
N LYS A 79 -18.40 19.13 -4.28
CA LYS A 79 -18.93 19.66 -3.00
C LYS A 79 -17.93 19.53 -1.85
N GLY A 80 -16.63 19.52 -2.16
CA GLY A 80 -15.57 19.32 -1.17
C GLY A 80 -15.06 17.87 -1.05
N GLY A 81 -15.52 16.99 -1.94
CA GLY A 81 -15.07 15.61 -2.02
C GLY A 81 -15.63 14.70 -0.93
N ALA A 82 -15.27 13.43 -0.99
CA ALA A 82 -15.80 12.40 -0.11
C ALA A 82 -14.70 11.50 0.46
N GLN A 83 -14.90 11.04 1.70
CA GLN A 83 -14.04 10.09 2.38
C GLN A 83 -14.79 8.81 2.72
N LEU A 84 -14.36 7.69 2.14
CA LEU A 84 -14.85 6.37 2.53
C LEU A 84 -13.93 5.77 3.59
N TYR A 85 -14.50 5.53 4.77
CA TYR A 85 -13.84 4.89 5.89
C TYR A 85 -14.08 3.37 5.86
N VAL A 86 -13.01 2.59 5.94
CA VAL A 86 -13.05 1.13 6.06
C VAL A 86 -12.68 0.76 7.52
N PRO A 87 -13.65 0.30 8.33
CA PRO A 87 -13.40 -0.07 9.71
C PRO A 87 -12.42 -1.24 9.86
N ALA A 88 -11.95 -1.47 11.09
CA ALA A 88 -11.16 -2.66 11.43
C ALA A 88 -11.90 -3.95 11.02
N GLY A 89 -11.17 -4.92 10.47
CA GLY A 89 -11.75 -6.15 9.95
C GLY A 89 -11.06 -6.63 8.67
N LYS A 90 -11.56 -7.74 8.14
CA LYS A 90 -11.06 -8.33 6.89
C LYS A 90 -12.09 -8.16 5.79
N TRP A 91 -11.71 -7.54 4.69
CA TRP A 91 -12.63 -7.11 3.65
C TRP A 91 -12.29 -7.82 2.35
N LEU A 92 -12.93 -8.97 2.11
CA LEU A 92 -12.78 -9.69 0.84
C LEU A 92 -13.41 -8.88 -0.29
N THR A 93 -12.62 -8.57 -1.31
CA THR A 93 -13.10 -7.83 -2.47
C THR A 93 -12.25 -8.11 -3.71
N GLY A 94 -12.89 -8.03 -4.86
CA GLY A 94 -12.22 -7.96 -6.15
C GLY A 94 -11.79 -6.54 -6.48
N ARG A 95 -11.51 -6.28 -7.75
CA ARG A 95 -11.07 -4.95 -8.15
C ARG A 95 -12.16 -3.89 -8.03
N PHE A 96 -11.75 -2.68 -7.67
CA PHE A 96 -12.62 -1.51 -7.66
C PHE A 96 -11.88 -0.28 -8.24
N SER A 97 -12.66 0.63 -8.80
CA SER A 97 -12.14 1.88 -9.37
C SER A 97 -12.41 3.03 -8.43
N LEU A 98 -11.42 3.88 -8.17
CA LEU A 98 -11.57 5.13 -7.43
C LEU A 98 -12.15 6.24 -8.33
N SER A 99 -12.64 7.31 -7.69
CA SER A 99 -13.11 8.54 -8.32
C SER A 99 -12.25 9.74 -7.88
N SER A 100 -12.37 10.89 -8.56
CA SER A 100 -11.66 12.12 -8.20
C SER A 100 -12.20 12.76 -6.91
N HIS A 101 -11.39 13.59 -6.25
CA HIS A 101 -11.73 14.24 -4.98
C HIS A 101 -12.17 13.26 -3.89
N PHE A 102 -11.49 12.12 -3.82
CA PHE A 102 -11.87 10.98 -3.00
C PHE A 102 -10.76 10.59 -2.03
N THR A 103 -11.13 10.25 -0.80
CA THR A 103 -10.22 9.67 0.20
C THR A 103 -10.70 8.27 0.55
N LEU A 104 -9.87 7.25 0.31
CA LEU A 104 -10.07 5.92 0.88
C LEU A 104 -9.21 5.81 2.15
N TYR A 105 -9.85 5.80 3.30
CA TYR A 105 -9.19 5.64 4.59
C TYR A 105 -9.43 4.25 5.14
N LEU A 106 -8.36 3.50 5.38
CA LEU A 106 -8.43 2.21 6.06
C LEU A 106 -7.98 2.36 7.50
N ASN A 107 -8.76 1.77 8.42
CA ASN A 107 -8.30 1.62 9.79
C ASN A 107 -7.01 0.80 9.84
N LYS A 108 -6.14 1.05 10.83
CA LYS A 108 -4.88 0.30 11.02
C LYS A 108 -5.05 -1.23 11.10
N ASP A 109 -6.21 -1.69 11.58
CA ASP A 109 -6.54 -3.11 11.71
C ASP A 109 -7.48 -3.58 10.58
N ALA A 110 -7.68 -2.77 9.54
CA ALA A 110 -8.41 -3.14 8.34
C ALA A 110 -7.47 -3.81 7.33
N VAL A 111 -7.90 -4.93 6.78
CA VAL A 111 -7.16 -5.63 5.73
C VAL A 111 -8.05 -5.88 4.52
N LEU A 112 -7.64 -5.39 3.35
CA LEU A 112 -8.28 -5.77 2.09
C LEU A 112 -7.75 -7.14 1.66
N LEU A 113 -8.64 -8.10 1.47
CA LEU A 113 -8.30 -9.42 0.92
C LEU A 113 -8.64 -9.42 -0.57
N ALA A 114 -7.61 -9.61 -1.41
CA ALA A 114 -7.80 -9.71 -2.85
C ALA A 114 -8.48 -11.04 -3.20
N SER A 115 -9.63 -10.94 -3.85
CA SER A 115 -10.39 -12.09 -4.32
C SER A 115 -9.61 -12.96 -5.29
N GLN A 116 -9.87 -14.26 -5.23
CA GLN A 116 -9.30 -15.27 -6.12
C GLN A 116 -10.21 -15.58 -7.30
N GLY A 117 -11.44 -15.05 -7.29
CA GLY A 117 -12.41 -15.28 -8.37
C GLY A 117 -12.03 -14.51 -9.62
N ILE A 118 -11.69 -15.22 -10.70
CA ILE A 118 -11.30 -14.63 -11.99
C ILE A 118 -12.36 -13.65 -12.52
N SER A 119 -13.65 -13.91 -12.27
CA SER A 119 -14.75 -13.03 -12.67
C SER A 119 -14.73 -11.64 -12.02
N GLU A 120 -14.01 -11.48 -10.91
CA GLU A 120 -13.85 -10.18 -10.24
C GLU A 120 -12.68 -9.35 -10.79
N TRP A 121 -11.93 -9.91 -11.75
CA TRP A 121 -10.77 -9.33 -12.42
C TRP A 121 -11.04 -9.22 -13.92
N PRO A 122 -11.61 -8.10 -14.41
CA PRO A 122 -11.79 -7.92 -15.84
C PRO A 122 -10.44 -7.71 -16.52
N VAL A 123 -10.39 -8.16 -17.77
CA VAL A 123 -9.26 -7.97 -18.66
C VAL A 123 -9.40 -6.62 -19.35
N LEU A 124 -8.36 -5.80 -19.29
CA LEU A 124 -8.18 -4.62 -20.10
C LEU A 124 -7.40 -4.95 -21.36
N ASN A 125 -7.77 -4.29 -22.46
CA ASN A 125 -6.96 -4.29 -23.66
C ASN A 125 -5.62 -3.60 -23.37
N GLY A 126 -4.54 -4.13 -23.93
CA GLY A 126 -3.23 -3.47 -23.89
C GLY A 126 -3.33 -2.07 -24.51
N LEU A 127 -2.61 -1.11 -23.93
CA LEU A 127 -2.52 0.22 -24.53
C LEU A 127 -1.84 0.10 -25.90
N PRO A 128 -2.28 0.86 -26.93
CA PRO A 128 -1.67 0.80 -28.26
C PRO A 128 -0.15 1.02 -28.25
N SER A 129 0.36 1.76 -27.26
CA SER A 129 1.79 2.08 -27.08
C SER A 129 2.63 0.94 -26.49
N TYR A 130 2.04 -0.10 -25.91
CA TYR A 130 2.79 -1.19 -25.23
C TYR A 130 3.34 -2.23 -26.20
N GLY A 131 3.00 -2.15 -27.50
CA GLY A 131 3.36 -3.14 -28.50
C GLY A 131 2.70 -4.50 -28.24
N ARG A 132 3.00 -5.51 -29.06
CA ARG A 132 2.47 -6.89 -28.87
C ARG A 132 3.24 -7.70 -27.81
N GLY A 133 4.25 -7.11 -27.18
CA GLY A 133 5.25 -7.82 -26.38
C GLY A 133 5.14 -7.52 -24.89
N ARG A 134 4.13 -8.08 -24.23
CA ARG A 134 4.01 -8.39 -22.79
C ARG A 134 2.57 -8.79 -22.48
N ASP A 135 1.63 -8.11 -23.12
CA ASP A 135 0.22 -8.43 -23.08
C ASP A 135 -0.05 -9.43 -24.22
N ALA A 136 -0.29 -10.70 -23.88
CA ALA A 136 -0.76 -11.68 -24.86
C ALA A 136 -2.09 -11.18 -25.48
N ALA A 137 -2.52 -11.78 -26.60
CA ALA A 137 -3.79 -11.41 -27.26
C ALA A 137 -5.00 -11.43 -26.31
N ALA A 138 -4.88 -12.13 -25.17
CA ALA A 138 -5.88 -12.23 -24.11
C ALA A 138 -5.90 -11.04 -23.12
N GLY A 139 -5.16 -9.95 -23.36
CA GLY A 139 -5.17 -8.72 -22.56
C GLY A 139 -4.54 -8.87 -21.15
N ARG A 140 -4.74 -7.85 -20.31
CA ARG A 140 -4.16 -7.75 -18.95
C ARG A 140 -5.23 -7.55 -17.88
N TYR A 141 -5.16 -8.27 -16.76
CA TYR A 141 -6.05 -8.00 -15.64
C TYR A 141 -5.86 -6.59 -15.06
N THR A 142 -6.97 -5.95 -14.68
CA THR A 142 -6.93 -4.65 -13.98
C THR A 142 -6.16 -4.73 -12.67
N SER A 143 -5.52 -3.63 -12.27
CA SER A 143 -5.02 -3.43 -10.91
C SER A 143 -6.12 -3.64 -9.86
N PHE A 144 -5.74 -4.04 -8.64
CA PHE A 144 -6.67 -4.24 -7.52
C PHE A 144 -7.42 -2.97 -7.15
N ILE A 145 -6.66 -1.89 -6.95
CA ILE A 145 -7.17 -0.53 -6.84
C ILE A 145 -6.85 0.15 -8.16
N PHE A 146 -7.89 0.52 -8.91
CA PHE A 146 -7.75 1.06 -10.26
C PHE A 146 -8.27 2.50 -10.34
N GLY A 147 -7.80 3.25 -11.34
CA GLY A 147 -8.23 4.62 -11.60
C GLY A 147 -7.62 5.15 -12.88
N THR A 148 -8.39 5.90 -13.65
CA THR A 148 -7.93 6.54 -14.90
C THR A 148 -8.36 8.00 -14.89
N ASN A 149 -7.44 8.90 -15.24
CA ASN A 149 -7.70 10.34 -15.32
C ASN A 149 -8.31 10.91 -14.02
N LEU A 150 -7.76 10.51 -12.87
CA LEU A 150 -8.21 10.97 -11.56
C LEU A 150 -7.39 12.15 -11.07
N CYS A 151 -8.04 13.06 -10.34
CA CYS A 151 -7.39 14.16 -9.63
C CYS A 151 -7.77 14.12 -8.14
N ASP A 152 -6.86 14.57 -7.27
CA ASP A 152 -7.10 14.69 -5.82
C ASP A 152 -7.65 13.39 -5.19
N VAL A 153 -6.83 12.32 -5.24
CA VAL A 153 -7.16 11.02 -4.65
C VAL A 153 -6.16 10.67 -3.57
N ILE A 154 -6.67 10.30 -2.40
CA ILE A 154 -5.86 9.92 -1.23
C ILE A 154 -6.23 8.49 -0.83
N VAL A 155 -5.23 7.63 -0.66
CA VAL A 155 -5.40 6.29 -0.08
C VAL A 155 -4.46 6.18 1.11
N THR A 156 -4.98 5.85 2.29
CA THR A 156 -4.21 5.84 3.53
C THR A 156 -4.60 4.69 4.46
N GLY A 157 -3.69 4.29 5.35
CA GLY A 157 -3.85 3.16 6.27
C GLY A 157 -3.88 1.79 5.58
N LEU A 158 -3.36 1.71 4.34
CA LEU A 158 -3.57 0.58 3.46
C LEU A 158 -2.79 -0.67 3.91
N THR A 159 -3.53 -1.73 4.20
CA THR A 159 -3.01 -3.10 4.31
C THR A 159 -3.74 -3.99 3.32
N ILE A 160 -2.99 -4.63 2.42
CA ILE A 160 -3.53 -5.56 1.41
C ILE A 160 -2.91 -6.94 1.62
N MET A 161 -3.74 -7.98 1.59
CA MET A 161 -3.30 -9.36 1.45
C MET A 161 -3.85 -9.95 0.16
N ALA A 162 -2.95 -10.46 -0.68
CA ALA A 162 -3.29 -11.22 -1.87
C ALA A 162 -2.67 -12.61 -1.74
N SER A 163 -3.49 -13.65 -1.88
CA SER A 163 -2.98 -15.02 -1.95
C SER A 163 -2.28 -15.24 -3.30
N LEU A 164 -1.25 -16.09 -3.34
CA LEU A 164 -0.43 -16.38 -4.53
C LEU A 164 -1.22 -16.75 -5.81
N PRO A 165 -2.39 -17.44 -5.77
CA PRO A 165 -3.16 -17.74 -6.96
C PRO A 165 -4.07 -16.58 -7.43
N SER A 166 -3.88 -15.34 -6.91
CA SER A 166 -4.69 -14.22 -7.38
C SER A 166 -4.33 -13.90 -8.84
N PRO A 167 -5.30 -13.74 -9.75
CA PRO A 167 -5.02 -13.52 -11.17
C PRO A 167 -4.15 -12.28 -11.47
N ASN A 168 -4.01 -11.37 -10.52
CA ASN A 168 -3.23 -10.15 -10.65
C ASN A 168 -1.87 -10.19 -9.92
N THR A 169 -1.50 -11.28 -9.25
CA THR A 169 -0.22 -11.37 -8.50
C THR A 169 0.93 -11.99 -9.30
N ASP A 170 0.65 -12.89 -10.24
CA ASP A 170 1.69 -13.53 -11.07
C ASP A 170 1.85 -12.87 -12.45
N GLY A 171 0.94 -11.96 -12.83
CA GLY A 171 0.97 -11.27 -14.12
C GLY A 171 0.72 -12.17 -15.33
N ILE A 172 0.30 -13.42 -15.10
CA ILE A 172 0.04 -14.41 -16.14
C ILE A 172 -1.45 -14.72 -16.14
N ASN A 173 -2.05 -14.68 -17.33
CA ASN A 173 -3.44 -15.09 -17.49
C ASN A 173 -3.55 -16.60 -17.19
N PRO A 174 -4.32 -17.05 -16.17
CA PRO A 174 -4.47 -18.48 -15.88
C PRO A 174 -5.17 -19.23 -17.01
N GLY A 175 -5.83 -18.53 -17.95
CA GLY A 175 -6.35 -19.07 -19.20
C GLY A 175 -5.29 -19.36 -20.26
N MET A 176 -4.05 -18.88 -20.08
CA MET A 176 -2.86 -19.33 -20.80
C MET A 176 -2.07 -20.31 -19.93
N GLN A 177 -2.69 -21.44 -19.56
CA GLN A 177 -1.87 -22.64 -19.50
C GLN A 177 -1.37 -22.88 -20.92
N LEU A 178 -0.13 -22.48 -21.20
CA LEU A 178 0.68 -23.15 -22.20
C LEU A 178 0.61 -24.64 -21.86
N LYS A 179 -0.20 -25.40 -22.62
CA LYS A 179 -0.01 -26.84 -22.75
C LYS A 179 1.36 -27.01 -23.40
N ILE A 180 2.38 -27.07 -22.56
CA ILE A 180 3.60 -27.79 -22.87
C ILE A 180 3.23 -29.26 -22.66
N TRP A 181 3.45 -30.04 -23.74
CA TRP A 181 2.94 -31.38 -24.06
C TRP A 181 1.59 -31.40 -24.79
#